data_AF-A0A368FEP4-F1
#
_entry.id   AF-A0A368FEP4-F1
#
_cell.length_a   1.000
_cell.length_b   1.000
_cell.length_c   1.000
_cell.angle_alpha   90.00
_cell.angle_beta   90.00
_cell.angle_gamma   90.00
#
_symmetry.space_group_name_H-M   'P 1'
#
loop_
_entity.id
_entity.type
_entity.pdbx_description
1 polymer ?
#
loop_
_entity_poly.entity_id
_entity_poly.type
_entity_poly.pdbx_seq_one_letter_code
_entity_poly.pdbx_strand_id
1 'polypeptide(L)'
;MHCLQLTTFFNVNLNVEISSTLAFFSAADMDDNYYKHCALALSRSLTAFQGTHLIKIFTATEPCQILVPASFCYALRMPAVMCFDAHMTIHLSIVIERGIALRHLSTYESSTAVTGFALATFSYGARSSTQLQFISALGIAVYTMRKYDFDARTFYCSGATKDTMFEVSITSYSIVAFEAIIIVMFGCIYHLNVRRSNVYDVRAKYQAKENLVVLRLLIPVVFFHFLVFFFFMAANAIASSIRNIFPTDTAFRVYLAAVYVSTLSFCSYSKSFQETQSLFTQCKQKSKARFLSHLSSRKRRMEMTPPSAYLPVPTNADDCLGPCT
;
A
#
# COMPACT_ATOMS: atom_id res chain seq x y z
N MET A 1 -16.55 -44.90 -5.36
CA MET A 1 -15.94 -43.90 -6.27
C MET A 1 -16.96 -43.43 -7.30
N HIS A 2 -17.98 -42.67 -6.91
CA HIS A 2 -18.84 -41.96 -7.86
C HIS A 2 -19.15 -40.58 -7.27
N CYS A 3 -18.26 -39.62 -7.53
CA CYS A 3 -18.43 -38.21 -7.19
C CYS A 3 -18.33 -37.34 -8.47
N LEU A 4 -18.83 -37.88 -9.57
CA LEU A 4 -18.82 -37.29 -10.90
C LEU A 4 -20.28 -37.07 -11.31
N GLN A 5 -20.86 -35.89 -11.02
CA GLN A 5 -21.96 -35.33 -11.84
C GLN A 5 -22.43 -33.91 -11.48
N LEU A 6 -21.92 -33.23 -10.44
CA LEU A 6 -22.41 -31.89 -10.06
C LEU A 6 -21.52 -30.71 -10.53
N THR A 7 -20.97 -30.75 -11.75
CA THR A 7 -20.11 -29.67 -12.28
C THR A 7 -20.87 -28.58 -13.06
N THR A 8 -22.17 -28.75 -13.32
CA THR A 8 -22.94 -27.88 -14.23
C THR A 8 -23.58 -26.65 -13.57
N PHE A 9 -23.66 -26.55 -12.24
CA PHE A 9 -24.35 -25.43 -11.57
C PHE A 9 -23.47 -24.19 -11.31
N PHE A 10 -22.15 -24.26 -11.48
CA PHE A 10 -21.21 -23.16 -11.19
C PHE A 10 -20.70 -22.40 -12.44
N ASN A 11 -21.09 -22.82 -13.64
CA ASN A 11 -20.54 -22.26 -14.90
C ASN A 11 -21.19 -20.94 -15.35
N VAL A 12 -22.31 -20.52 -14.74
CA VAL A 12 -23.07 -19.35 -15.23
C VAL A 12 -22.63 -18.02 -14.58
N ASN A 13 -21.96 -18.03 -13.42
CA ASN A 13 -21.45 -16.80 -12.77
C ASN A 13 -19.93 -16.58 -12.89
N LEU A 14 -19.15 -17.61 -13.24
CA LEU A 14 -17.68 -17.51 -13.32
C LEU A 14 -17.21 -16.71 -14.56
N ASN A 15 -17.97 -16.74 -15.66
CA ASN A 15 -17.64 -16.01 -16.89
C ASN A 15 -17.83 -14.49 -16.77
N VAL A 16 -18.64 -14.03 -15.80
CA VAL A 16 -18.88 -12.59 -15.58
C VAL A 16 -17.73 -11.95 -14.78
N GLU A 17 -17.14 -12.66 -13.82
CA GLU A 17 -16.03 -12.15 -12.98
C GLU A 17 -14.64 -12.27 -13.63
N ILE A 18 -14.40 -13.29 -14.47
CA ILE A 18 -13.12 -13.44 -15.19
C ILE A 18 -12.97 -12.35 -16.27
N SER A 19 -14.08 -11.91 -16.89
CA SER A 19 -14.09 -10.83 -17.87
C SER A 19 -13.76 -9.46 -17.25
N SER A 20 -14.13 -9.23 -15.98
CA SER A 20 -13.81 -7.98 -15.26
C SER A 20 -12.34 -7.88 -14.85
N THR A 21 -11.64 -9.01 -14.75
CA THR A 21 -10.21 -9.06 -14.37
C THR A 21 -9.29 -8.81 -15.59
N LEU A 22 -9.80 -8.99 -16.82
CA LEU A 22 -9.03 -8.81 -18.07
C LEU A 22 -9.14 -7.39 -18.69
N ALA A 23 -10.08 -6.55 -18.26
CA ALA A 23 -10.26 -5.17 -18.74
C ALA A 23 -9.31 -4.14 -18.07
N PHE A 24 -8.17 -4.59 -17.55
CA PHE A 24 -7.29 -3.91 -16.58
C PHE A 24 -6.24 -2.95 -17.19
N PHE A 25 -6.49 -2.35 -18.35
CA PHE A 25 -5.49 -1.57 -19.10
C PHE A 25 -5.70 -0.04 -19.05
N SER A 26 -4.82 0.66 -18.33
CA SER A 26 -4.17 1.95 -18.66
C SER A 26 -3.88 2.76 -17.39
N ALA A 27 -2.60 2.90 -17.02
CA ALA A 27 -2.14 3.33 -15.69
C ALA A 27 -1.51 4.74 -15.68
N ALA A 28 -2.06 5.70 -16.43
CA ALA A 28 -1.60 7.10 -16.37
C ALA A 28 -2.63 8.07 -15.75
N ASP A 29 -3.87 7.62 -15.53
CA ASP A 29 -4.95 8.44 -14.97
C ASP A 29 -5.91 7.56 -14.13
N MET A 30 -5.37 6.67 -13.29
CA MET A 30 -6.22 5.93 -12.35
C MET A 30 -6.69 6.89 -11.27
N ASP A 31 -7.90 7.42 -11.48
CA ASP A 31 -8.68 8.15 -10.50
C ASP A 31 -8.63 7.43 -9.13
N ASP A 32 -8.48 8.21 -8.06
CA ASP A 32 -8.47 7.74 -6.66
C ASP A 32 -9.72 6.89 -6.32
N ASN A 33 -10.79 7.06 -7.12
CA ASN A 33 -11.99 6.22 -7.10
C ASN A 33 -11.77 4.78 -7.59
N TYR A 34 -10.93 4.54 -8.60
CA TYR A 34 -10.73 3.21 -9.18
C TYR A 34 -10.08 2.23 -8.19
N TYR A 35 -9.03 2.67 -7.49
CA TYR A 35 -8.35 1.84 -6.48
C TYR A 35 -9.29 1.51 -5.31
N LYS A 36 -10.08 2.50 -4.87
CA LYS A 36 -11.11 2.31 -3.84
C LYS A 36 -12.18 1.31 -4.28
N HIS A 37 -12.69 1.40 -5.50
CA HIS A 37 -13.68 0.46 -6.02
C HIS A 37 -13.11 -0.94 -6.15
N CYS A 38 -11.88 -1.09 -6.63
CA CYS A 38 -11.23 -2.39 -6.79
C CYS A 38 -10.96 -3.06 -5.43
N ALA A 39 -10.36 -2.34 -4.47
CA ALA A 39 -10.11 -2.85 -3.13
C ALA A 39 -11.42 -3.22 -2.41
N LEU A 40 -12.48 -2.42 -2.59
CA LEU A 40 -13.77 -2.63 -1.95
C LEU A 40 -14.55 -3.78 -2.60
N ALA A 41 -14.49 -3.93 -3.92
CA ALA A 41 -15.02 -5.09 -4.63
C ALA A 41 -14.29 -6.37 -4.19
N LEU A 42 -12.96 -6.35 -4.18
CA LEU A 42 -12.16 -7.51 -3.78
C LEU A 42 -12.40 -7.91 -2.32
N SER A 43 -12.44 -6.94 -1.40
CA SER A 43 -12.75 -7.19 0.01
C SER A 43 -14.16 -7.77 0.21
N ARG A 44 -15.16 -7.28 -0.53
CA ARG A 44 -16.52 -7.81 -0.50
C ARG A 44 -16.59 -9.22 -1.06
N SER A 45 -15.97 -9.46 -2.22
CA SER A 45 -15.91 -10.80 -2.84
C SER A 45 -15.21 -11.81 -1.92
N LEU A 46 -14.08 -11.44 -1.30
CA LEU A 46 -13.39 -12.27 -0.31
C LEU A 46 -14.28 -12.58 0.90
N THR A 47 -14.97 -11.58 1.45
CA THR A 47 -15.82 -11.76 2.65
C THR A 47 -17.04 -12.63 2.34
N ALA A 48 -17.76 -12.32 1.25
CA ALA A 48 -18.90 -13.11 0.79
C ALA A 48 -18.46 -14.55 0.51
N PHE A 49 -17.28 -14.71 -0.11
CA PHE A 49 -16.75 -16.02 -0.42
C PHE A 49 -16.44 -16.83 0.83
N GLN A 50 -15.66 -16.27 1.77
CA GLN A 50 -15.34 -16.92 3.04
C GLN A 50 -16.60 -17.26 3.83
N GLY A 51 -17.60 -16.37 3.82
CA GLY A 51 -18.91 -16.62 4.42
C GLY A 51 -19.64 -17.80 3.78
N THR A 52 -19.71 -17.86 2.45
CA THR A 52 -20.34 -18.99 1.74
C THR A 52 -19.61 -20.31 1.98
N HIS A 53 -18.29 -20.27 2.12
CA HIS A 53 -17.48 -21.44 2.42
C HIS A 53 -17.73 -21.95 3.84
N LEU A 54 -17.77 -21.05 4.83
CA LEU A 54 -18.14 -21.39 6.20
C LEU A 54 -19.55 -21.96 6.27
N ILE A 55 -20.53 -21.33 5.61
CA ILE A 55 -21.91 -21.84 5.55
C ILE A 55 -21.92 -23.24 4.96
N LYS A 56 -21.24 -23.47 3.83
CA LYS A 56 -21.13 -24.82 3.22
C LYS A 56 -20.53 -25.85 4.17
N ILE A 57 -19.50 -25.49 4.93
CA ILE A 57 -18.90 -26.38 5.94
C ILE A 57 -19.93 -26.76 7.01
N PHE A 58 -20.76 -25.81 7.46
CA PHE A 58 -21.76 -26.06 8.49
C PHE A 58 -23.03 -26.76 7.99
N THR A 59 -23.40 -26.59 6.71
CA THR A 59 -24.65 -27.14 6.15
C THR A 59 -24.47 -28.44 5.36
N ALA A 60 -23.25 -28.85 5.03
CA ALA A 60 -23.01 -30.04 4.23
C ALA A 60 -23.28 -31.33 5.04
N THR A 61 -24.16 -32.17 4.51
CA THR A 61 -24.46 -33.50 5.06
C THR A 61 -23.48 -34.56 4.58
N GLU A 62 -22.93 -34.38 3.38
CA GLU A 62 -21.95 -35.28 2.78
C GLU A 62 -20.58 -34.63 2.67
N PRO A 63 -19.49 -35.35 3.02
CA PRO A 63 -18.13 -34.81 2.99
C PRO A 63 -17.71 -34.37 1.58
N CYS A 64 -18.26 -35.00 0.55
CA CYS A 64 -17.97 -34.72 -0.85
C CYS A 64 -18.45 -33.33 -1.33
N GLN A 65 -19.48 -32.76 -0.67
CA GLN A 65 -20.08 -31.47 -1.05
C GLN A 65 -19.26 -30.27 -0.57
N ILE A 66 -18.35 -30.48 0.39
CA ILE A 66 -17.47 -29.45 0.96
C ILE A 66 -16.26 -29.19 0.06
N LEU A 67 -15.95 -30.09 -0.87
CA LEU A 67 -14.76 -29.96 -1.71
C LEU A 67 -14.91 -28.84 -2.74
N VAL A 68 -13.93 -27.96 -2.75
CA VAL A 68 -13.82 -26.83 -3.67
C VAL A 68 -12.74 -27.12 -4.71
N PRO A 69 -12.99 -26.83 -6.00
CA PRO A 69 -11.97 -26.98 -7.04
C PRO A 69 -10.80 -26.02 -6.81
N ALA A 70 -9.57 -26.51 -7.01
CA ALA A 70 -8.35 -25.72 -6.83
C ALA A 70 -8.31 -24.46 -7.70
N SER A 71 -8.77 -24.52 -8.95
CA SER A 71 -8.84 -23.35 -9.86
C SER A 71 -9.59 -22.17 -9.26
N PHE A 72 -10.63 -22.44 -8.50
CA PHE A 72 -11.42 -21.41 -7.86
C PHE A 72 -10.72 -20.81 -6.64
N CYS A 73 -10.04 -21.64 -5.83
CA CYS A 73 -9.18 -21.16 -4.76
C CYS A 73 -8.01 -20.30 -5.28
N TYR A 74 -7.45 -20.67 -6.45
CA TYR A 74 -6.44 -19.89 -7.14
C TYR A 74 -6.96 -18.50 -7.53
N ALA A 75 -8.13 -18.43 -8.17
CA ALA A 75 -8.75 -17.17 -8.60
C ALA A 75 -9.01 -16.22 -7.42
N LEU A 76 -9.37 -16.75 -6.26
CA LEU A 76 -9.61 -15.95 -5.04
C LEU A 76 -8.32 -15.48 -4.37
N ARG A 77 -7.25 -16.28 -4.43
CA ARG A 77 -5.99 -16.00 -3.76
C ARG A 77 -5.11 -15.02 -4.54
N MET A 78 -5.11 -15.11 -5.87
CA MET A 78 -4.26 -14.28 -6.72
C MET A 78 -4.44 -12.78 -6.45
N PRO A 79 -5.66 -12.22 -6.38
CA PRO A 79 -5.83 -10.80 -6.09
C PRO A 79 -5.32 -10.38 -4.71
N ALA A 80 -5.48 -11.25 -3.70
CA ALA A 80 -4.98 -10.98 -2.35
C ALA A 80 -3.45 -10.90 -2.33
N VAL A 81 -2.77 -11.85 -2.99
CA VAL A 81 -1.30 -11.84 -3.12
C VAL A 81 -0.83 -10.60 -3.89
N MET A 82 -1.47 -10.28 -5.01
CA MET A 82 -1.16 -9.08 -5.78
C MET A 82 -1.36 -7.79 -4.98
N CYS A 83 -2.39 -7.74 -4.12
CA CYS A 83 -2.63 -6.60 -3.25
C CYS A 83 -1.51 -6.42 -2.21
N PHE A 84 -1.07 -7.50 -1.57
CA PHE A 84 0.06 -7.44 -0.62
C PHE A 84 1.35 -7.00 -1.30
N ASP A 85 1.67 -7.57 -2.45
CA ASP A 85 2.86 -7.19 -3.22
C ASP A 85 2.79 -5.72 -3.66
N ALA A 86 1.61 -5.24 -4.09
CA ALA A 86 1.39 -3.84 -4.43
C ALA A 86 1.56 -2.89 -3.22
N HIS A 87 1.07 -3.28 -2.04
CA HIS A 87 1.26 -2.49 -0.82
C HIS A 87 2.75 -2.36 -0.46
N MET A 88 3.49 -3.46 -0.52
CA MET A 88 4.93 -3.47 -0.26
C MET A 88 5.69 -2.56 -1.23
N THR A 89 5.39 -2.62 -2.53
CA THR A 89 6.04 -1.77 -3.53
C THR A 89 5.70 -0.28 -3.34
N ILE A 90 4.45 0.03 -2.98
CA ILE A 90 4.02 1.40 -2.64
C ILE A 90 4.81 1.91 -1.43
N HIS A 91 4.90 1.14 -0.35
CA HIS A 91 5.66 1.56 0.84
C HIS A 91 7.14 1.83 0.49
N LEU A 92 7.77 0.94 -0.28
CA LEU A 92 9.14 1.10 -0.73
C LEU A 92 9.31 2.36 -1.61
N SER A 93 8.40 2.60 -2.55
CA SER A 93 8.41 3.77 -3.42
C SER A 93 8.35 5.07 -2.61
N ILE A 94 7.45 5.13 -1.60
CA ILE A 94 7.33 6.31 -0.75
C ILE A 94 8.61 6.52 0.09
N VAL A 95 9.21 5.46 0.65
CA VAL A 95 10.50 5.57 1.36
C VAL A 95 11.56 6.18 0.45
N ILE A 96 11.69 5.68 -0.78
CA ILE A 96 12.69 6.14 -1.75
C ILE A 96 12.44 7.61 -2.10
N GLU A 97 11.20 7.99 -2.42
CA GLU A 97 10.81 9.38 -2.73
C GLU A 97 11.23 10.32 -1.59
N ARG A 98 10.90 9.95 -0.34
CA ARG A 98 11.22 10.77 0.84
C ARG A 98 12.72 10.79 1.13
N GLY A 99 13.43 9.70 0.87
CA GLY A 99 14.88 9.64 0.99
C GLY A 99 15.59 10.57 -0.01
N ILE A 100 15.12 10.61 -1.25
CA ILE A 100 15.65 11.49 -2.30
C ILE A 100 15.36 12.96 -1.97
N ALA A 101 14.13 13.26 -1.56
CA ALA A 101 13.73 14.61 -1.13
C ALA A 101 14.58 15.11 0.04
N LEU A 102 14.93 14.23 0.98
CA LEU A 102 15.81 14.57 2.10
C LEU A 102 17.26 14.86 1.64
N ARG A 103 17.78 14.12 0.66
CA ARG A 103 19.16 14.35 0.16
C ARG A 103 19.28 15.67 -0.59
N HIS A 104 18.28 16.04 -1.39
CA HIS A 104 18.36 17.17 -2.33
C HIS A 104 17.59 18.42 -1.88
N LEU A 105 17.48 18.71 -0.57
CA LEU A 105 16.67 19.84 -0.06
C LEU A 105 16.93 21.19 -0.75
N SER A 106 18.19 21.56 -1.00
CA SER A 106 18.54 22.87 -1.56
C SER A 106 18.15 23.03 -3.04
N THR A 107 18.25 21.95 -3.82
CA THR A 107 17.93 21.92 -5.25
C THR A 107 16.54 21.37 -5.53
N TYR A 108 15.83 20.82 -4.54
CA TYR A 108 14.55 20.17 -4.75
C TYR A 108 13.54 21.13 -5.34
N GLU A 109 13.37 22.34 -4.79
CA GLU A 109 12.37 23.29 -5.32
C GLU A 109 12.69 23.79 -6.73
N SER A 110 13.95 24.08 -7.06
CA SER A 110 14.33 24.48 -8.43
C SER A 110 14.27 23.31 -9.40
N SER A 111 14.31 22.08 -8.88
CA SER A 111 14.27 20.85 -9.64
C SER A 111 12.89 20.18 -9.57
N THR A 112 11.89 20.69 -8.83
CA THR A 112 10.61 19.99 -8.58
C THR A 112 9.92 19.52 -9.87
N ALA A 113 10.02 20.31 -10.94
CA ALA A 113 9.53 19.92 -12.26
C ALA A 113 10.46 18.91 -12.96
N VAL A 114 11.79 19.07 -12.88
CA VAL A 114 12.77 18.25 -13.62
C VAL A 114 13.19 16.98 -12.89
N THR A 115 13.38 16.94 -11.57
CA THR A 115 13.53 15.71 -10.78
C THR A 115 12.20 15.04 -10.51
N GLY A 116 11.10 15.78 -10.40
CA GLY A 116 9.76 15.19 -10.45
C GLY A 116 9.55 14.50 -11.79
N PHE A 117 9.82 15.20 -12.89
CA PHE A 117 9.80 14.61 -14.23
C PHE A 117 10.90 13.59 -14.43
N ALA A 118 12.11 13.69 -13.86
CA ALA A 118 13.19 12.73 -14.08
C ALA A 118 13.08 11.53 -13.16
N LEU A 119 12.45 11.59 -12.00
CA LEU A 119 12.02 10.40 -11.25
C LEU A 119 10.81 9.80 -11.92
N ALA A 120 9.86 10.63 -12.36
CA ALA A 120 8.77 10.18 -13.19
C ALA A 120 9.31 9.58 -14.50
N THR A 121 10.40 10.07 -15.12
CA THR A 121 11.00 9.62 -16.40
C THR A 121 12.12 8.61 -16.21
N PHE A 122 12.72 8.48 -15.03
CA PHE A 122 13.37 7.24 -14.64
C PHE A 122 12.31 6.17 -14.40
N SER A 123 11.08 6.59 -14.04
CA SER A 123 9.89 5.74 -13.99
C SER A 123 9.07 5.64 -15.30
N TYR A 124 9.27 6.52 -16.30
CA TYR A 124 8.46 6.67 -17.53
C TYR A 124 9.32 6.49 -18.79
N GLY A 125 10.59 6.89 -18.74
CA GLY A 125 11.65 6.59 -19.72
C GLY A 125 12.19 5.17 -19.56
N ALA A 126 12.10 4.60 -18.36
CA ALA A 126 11.70 3.21 -18.26
C ALA A 126 10.17 3.16 -18.37
N ARG A 127 9.63 3.17 -19.60
CA ARG A 127 8.23 2.78 -19.89
C ARG A 127 7.87 1.40 -19.30
N SER A 128 8.91 0.71 -18.83
CA SER A 128 8.94 -0.55 -18.13
C SER A 128 8.86 -0.45 -16.59
N SER A 129 8.95 0.68 -15.87
CA SER A 129 9.12 0.63 -14.37
C SER A 129 7.83 0.41 -13.56
N THR A 130 6.73 1.09 -13.89
CA THR A 130 5.41 0.85 -13.28
C THR A 130 4.83 -0.46 -13.78
N GLN A 131 5.06 -0.77 -15.06
CA GLN A 131 4.87 -2.12 -15.58
C GLN A 131 5.79 -3.13 -14.87
N LEU A 132 7.03 -2.81 -14.49
CA LEU A 132 7.94 -3.74 -13.80
C LEU A 132 7.41 -4.07 -12.42
N GLN A 133 6.85 -3.10 -11.70
CA GLN A 133 6.27 -3.36 -10.39
C GLN A 133 5.08 -4.29 -10.52
N PHE A 134 4.21 -4.05 -11.50
CA PHE A 134 3.09 -4.95 -11.76
C PHE A 134 3.53 -6.32 -12.29
N ILE A 135 4.49 -6.37 -13.21
CA ILE A 135 5.05 -7.59 -13.81
C ILE A 135 5.83 -8.38 -12.77
N SER A 136 6.54 -7.72 -11.86
CA SER A 136 7.23 -8.39 -10.75
C SER A 136 6.25 -8.91 -9.71
N ALA A 137 5.22 -8.14 -9.34
CA ALA A 137 4.14 -8.62 -8.47
C ALA A 137 3.38 -9.80 -9.09
N LEU A 138 3.00 -9.68 -10.37
CA LEU A 138 2.35 -10.76 -11.12
C LEU A 138 3.29 -11.96 -11.27
N GLY A 139 4.58 -11.72 -11.54
CA GLY A 139 5.60 -12.75 -11.68
C GLY A 139 5.83 -13.50 -10.37
N ILE A 140 5.88 -12.80 -9.23
CA ILE A 140 5.95 -13.39 -7.89
C ILE A 140 4.68 -14.19 -7.60
N ALA A 141 3.50 -13.62 -7.85
CA ALA A 141 2.22 -14.30 -7.66
C ALA A 141 2.14 -15.60 -8.50
N VAL A 142 2.49 -15.55 -9.79
CA VAL A 142 2.54 -16.73 -10.66
C VAL A 142 3.62 -17.72 -10.20
N TYR A 143 4.80 -17.24 -9.81
CA TYR A 143 5.89 -18.09 -9.33
C TYR A 143 5.50 -18.84 -8.07
N THR A 144 4.88 -18.18 -7.09
CA THR A 144 4.40 -18.80 -5.85
C THR A 144 3.31 -19.84 -6.08
N MET A 145 2.58 -19.74 -7.19
CA MET A 145 1.46 -20.62 -7.51
C MET A 145 1.79 -21.61 -8.65
N ARG A 146 3.05 -21.68 -9.11
CA ARG A 146 3.43 -22.54 -10.25
C ARG A 146 3.27 -24.04 -9.98
N LYS A 147 3.33 -24.45 -8.72
CA LYS A 147 3.16 -25.85 -8.27
C LYS A 147 1.73 -26.15 -7.82
N TYR A 148 0.78 -25.29 -8.14
CA TYR A 148 -0.60 -25.47 -7.74
C TYR A 148 -1.26 -26.56 -8.60
N ASP A 149 -1.72 -27.63 -7.98
CA ASP A 149 -2.45 -28.70 -8.65
C ASP A 149 -3.90 -28.25 -8.90
N PHE A 150 -4.25 -27.97 -10.16
CA PHE A 150 -5.57 -27.49 -10.56
C PHE A 150 -6.64 -28.60 -10.58
N ASP A 151 -6.23 -29.86 -10.66
CA ASP A 151 -7.14 -31.01 -10.68
C ASP A 151 -7.48 -31.47 -9.26
N ALA A 152 -6.67 -31.10 -8.28
CA ALA A 152 -6.93 -31.36 -6.87
C ALA A 152 -8.22 -30.66 -6.39
N ARG A 153 -8.97 -31.38 -5.56
CA ARG A 153 -10.10 -30.82 -4.83
C ARG A 153 -9.71 -30.65 -3.37
N THR A 154 -9.98 -29.47 -2.79
CA THR A 154 -9.54 -29.12 -1.44
C THR A 154 -10.72 -28.75 -0.55
N PHE A 155 -10.63 -29.08 0.74
CA PHE A 155 -11.66 -28.74 1.73
C PHE A 155 -11.64 -27.26 2.14
N TYR A 156 -10.57 -26.55 1.82
CA TYR A 156 -10.38 -25.14 2.14
C TYR A 156 -9.36 -24.54 1.20
N CYS A 157 -9.59 -23.30 0.76
CA CYS A 157 -8.69 -22.53 -0.09
C CYS A 157 -7.44 -22.03 0.64
N SER A 158 -6.76 -22.91 1.37
CA SER A 158 -5.39 -22.65 1.83
C SER A 158 -4.43 -23.02 0.70
N GLY A 159 -3.57 -22.08 0.34
CA GLY A 159 -2.51 -22.32 -0.63
C GLY A 159 -1.34 -23.16 -0.09
N ALA A 160 -1.37 -23.52 1.20
CA ALA A 160 -0.39 -24.42 1.80
C ALA A 160 -0.88 -25.87 1.69
N THR A 161 -0.44 -26.58 0.66
CA THR A 161 -0.46 -28.05 0.64
C THR A 161 0.85 -28.57 1.23
N LYS A 162 0.98 -29.88 1.46
CA LYS A 162 2.24 -30.46 1.97
C LYS A 162 3.43 -30.09 1.07
N ASP A 163 3.19 -29.99 -0.23
CA ASP A 163 4.23 -29.75 -1.25
C ASP A 163 4.50 -28.26 -1.49
N THR A 164 3.50 -27.39 -1.33
CA THR A 164 3.64 -25.94 -1.57
C THR A 164 3.92 -25.13 -0.29
N MET A 165 3.72 -25.72 0.89
CA MET A 165 3.83 -25.00 2.18
C MET A 165 5.20 -24.35 2.38
N PHE A 166 6.28 -25.02 1.96
CA PHE A 166 7.64 -24.48 2.08
C PHE A 166 7.86 -23.25 1.20
N GLU A 167 7.47 -23.33 -0.08
CA GLU A 167 7.59 -22.21 -1.03
C GLU A 167 6.76 -21.01 -0.58
N VAL A 168 5.50 -21.24 -0.19
CA VAL A 168 4.62 -20.19 0.34
C VAL A 168 5.21 -19.55 1.59
N SER A 169 5.75 -20.36 2.51
CA SER A 169 6.36 -19.84 3.74
C SER A 169 7.58 -18.96 3.43
N ILE A 170 8.47 -19.39 2.54
CA ILE A 170 9.65 -18.60 2.14
C ILE A 170 9.23 -17.25 1.58
N THR A 171 8.27 -17.22 0.66
CA THR A 171 7.84 -15.95 0.06
C THR A 171 7.21 -15.04 1.12
N SER A 172 6.36 -15.59 1.99
CA SER A 172 5.75 -14.79 3.03
C SER A 172 6.75 -14.27 4.08
N TYR A 173 7.77 -15.07 4.47
CA TYR A 173 8.86 -14.57 5.32
C TYR A 173 9.70 -13.50 4.64
N SER A 174 9.95 -13.64 3.35
CA SER A 174 10.64 -12.61 2.55
C SER A 174 9.86 -11.28 2.59
N ILE A 175 8.53 -11.32 2.42
CA ILE A 175 7.68 -10.11 2.49
C ILE A 175 7.77 -9.45 3.88
N VAL A 176 7.68 -10.23 4.98
CA VAL A 176 7.86 -9.69 6.35
C VAL A 176 9.23 -9.03 6.50
N ALA A 177 10.28 -9.65 5.98
CA ALA A 177 11.64 -9.11 6.05
C ALA A 177 11.77 -7.80 5.26
N PHE A 178 11.18 -7.71 4.07
CA PHE A 178 11.15 -6.46 3.29
C PHE A 178 10.40 -5.35 4.01
N GLU A 179 9.23 -5.63 4.60
CA GLU A 179 8.50 -4.64 5.41
C GLU A 179 9.30 -4.18 6.64
N ALA A 180 10.03 -5.08 7.30
CA ALA A 180 10.92 -4.71 8.39
C ALA A 180 12.04 -3.76 7.92
N ILE A 181 12.65 -4.03 6.76
CA ILE A 181 13.67 -3.15 6.15
C ILE A 181 13.06 -1.78 5.84
N ILE A 182 11.86 -1.73 5.26
CA ILE A 182 11.13 -0.50 4.94
C ILE A 182 10.90 0.35 6.22
N ILE A 183 10.49 -0.28 7.33
CA ILE A 183 10.32 0.41 8.62
C ILE A 183 11.64 0.99 9.13
N VAL A 184 12.73 0.21 9.06
CA VAL A 184 14.06 0.69 9.46
C VAL A 184 14.48 1.89 8.59
N MET A 185 14.25 1.83 7.28
CA MET A 185 14.52 2.94 6.38
C MET A 185 13.67 4.17 6.72
N PHE A 186 12.38 4.02 7.02
CA PHE A 186 11.53 5.10 7.51
C PHE A 186 12.08 5.74 8.79
N GLY A 187 12.50 4.91 9.76
CA GLY A 187 13.12 5.38 11.00
C GLY A 187 14.42 6.15 10.76
N CYS A 188 15.29 5.66 9.88
CA CYS A 188 16.52 6.34 9.47
C CYS A 188 16.22 7.69 8.81
N ILE A 189 15.30 7.75 7.85
CA ILE A 189 14.90 9.00 7.17
C ILE A 189 14.28 9.96 8.17
N TYR A 190 13.44 9.48 9.10
CA TYR A 190 12.85 10.29 10.16
C TYR A 190 13.93 10.93 11.04
N HIS A 191 14.87 10.14 11.54
CA HIS A 191 15.95 10.62 12.40
C HIS A 191 16.85 11.64 11.68
N LEU A 192 17.21 11.37 10.42
CA LEU A 192 17.98 12.32 9.60
C LEU A 192 17.22 13.63 9.34
N ASN A 193 15.90 13.58 9.14
CA ASN A 193 15.05 14.77 9.01
C ASN A 193 15.03 15.60 10.31
N VAL A 194 14.86 14.95 11.46
CA VAL A 194 14.90 15.63 12.78
C VAL A 194 16.26 16.31 12.96
N ARG A 195 17.36 15.61 12.69
CA ARG A 195 18.70 16.18 12.80
C ARG A 195 18.91 17.40 11.88
N ARG A 196 18.40 17.35 10.64
CA ARG A 196 18.50 18.47 9.69
C ARG A 196 17.57 19.65 10.00
N SER A 197 16.49 19.44 10.75
CA SER A 197 15.58 20.53 11.13
C SER A 197 16.20 21.59 12.07
N ASN A 198 17.38 21.31 12.63
CA ASN A 198 18.15 22.23 13.47
C ASN A 198 19.08 23.18 12.69
N VAL A 199 19.13 23.11 11.35
CA VAL A 199 19.95 24.02 10.53
C VAL A 199 19.25 25.38 10.37
N TYR A 200 20.02 26.48 10.37
CA TYR A 200 19.52 27.87 10.34
C TYR A 200 18.93 28.35 9.01
N ASP A 201 18.96 27.52 7.95
CA ASP A 201 18.35 27.88 6.67
C ASP A 201 16.81 27.74 6.76
N VAL A 202 16.11 28.88 6.62
CA VAL A 202 14.65 28.98 6.71
C VAL A 202 13.95 28.08 5.69
N ARG A 203 14.49 27.94 4.48
CA ARG A 203 13.87 27.13 3.42
C ARG A 203 14.01 25.65 3.70
N ALA A 204 15.22 25.21 4.04
CA ALA A 204 15.49 23.82 4.41
C ALA A 204 14.68 23.40 5.65
N LYS A 205 14.52 24.30 6.63
CA LYS A 205 13.70 24.06 7.82
C LYS A 205 12.22 23.88 7.50
N TYR A 206 11.68 24.70 6.59
CA TYR A 206 10.28 24.56 6.16
C TYR A 206 10.05 23.20 5.47
N GLN A 207 10.90 22.82 4.52
CA GLN A 207 10.79 21.54 3.81
C GLN A 207 10.98 20.33 4.72
N ALA A 208 11.94 20.37 5.65
CA ALA A 208 12.15 19.32 6.65
C ALA A 208 10.91 19.17 7.55
N LYS A 209 10.25 20.27 7.92
CA LYS A 209 9.02 20.23 8.72
C LYS A 209 7.85 19.62 7.94
N GLU A 210 7.70 19.94 6.65
CA GLU A 210 6.69 19.31 5.80
C GLU A 210 6.92 17.80 5.67
N ASN A 211 8.16 17.40 5.37
CA ASN A 211 8.53 15.98 5.28
C ASN A 211 8.29 15.24 6.61
N LEU A 212 8.60 15.85 7.75
CA LEU A 212 8.35 15.26 9.07
C LEU A 212 6.86 15.05 9.34
N VAL A 213 5.99 15.98 8.92
CA VAL A 213 4.54 15.82 9.06
C VAL A 213 4.06 14.64 8.24
N VAL A 214 4.52 14.50 6.99
CA VAL A 214 4.18 13.37 6.12
C VAL A 214 4.69 12.05 6.70
N LEU A 215 5.95 11.99 7.15
CA LEU A 215 6.52 10.78 7.74
C LEU A 215 5.80 10.37 9.02
N ARG A 216 5.44 11.33 9.90
CA ARG A 216 4.70 11.05 11.14
C ARG A 216 3.34 10.41 10.86
N LEU A 217 2.71 10.74 9.75
CA LEU A 217 1.45 10.14 9.34
C LEU A 217 1.63 8.75 8.73
N LEU A 218 2.72 8.55 8.00
CA LEU A 218 2.96 7.31 7.27
C LEU A 218 3.54 6.18 8.14
N ILE A 219 4.41 6.51 9.11
CA ILE A 219 5.01 5.56 10.04
C ILE A 219 3.97 4.67 10.74
N PRO A 220 2.91 5.18 11.38
CA PRO A 220 1.93 4.32 12.05
C PRO A 220 1.19 3.39 11.08
N VAL A 221 1.01 3.81 9.81
CA VAL A 221 0.36 2.99 8.77
C VAL A 221 1.21 1.77 8.45
N VAL A 222 2.48 2.02 8.12
CA VAL A 222 3.43 1.00 7.69
C VAL A 222 3.72 0.07 8.87
N PHE A 223 3.87 0.63 10.07
CA PHE A 223 4.06 -0.14 11.29
C PHE A 223 2.85 -1.03 11.61
N PHE A 224 1.63 -0.51 11.50
CA PHE A 224 0.42 -1.32 11.68
C PHE A 224 0.32 -2.44 10.64
N HIS A 225 0.59 -2.14 9.36
CA HIS A 225 0.61 -3.13 8.29
C HIS A 225 1.61 -4.26 8.60
N PHE A 226 2.84 -3.89 9.00
CA PHE A 226 3.86 -4.84 9.43
C PHE A 226 3.42 -5.68 10.62
N LEU A 227 2.84 -5.09 11.67
CA LEU A 227 2.39 -5.84 12.85
C LEU A 227 1.33 -6.87 12.48
N VAL A 228 0.31 -6.49 11.72
CA VAL A 228 -0.76 -7.41 11.30
C VAL A 228 -0.16 -8.56 10.50
N PHE A 229 0.73 -8.26 9.55
CA PHE A 229 1.35 -9.29 8.71
C PHE A 229 2.33 -10.17 9.51
N PHE A 230 3.08 -9.59 10.44
CA PHE A 230 3.98 -10.30 11.34
C PHE A 230 3.23 -11.29 12.23
N PHE A 231 2.13 -10.86 12.87
CA PHE A 231 1.32 -11.75 13.70
C PHE A 231 0.66 -12.86 12.89
N PHE A 232 0.16 -12.55 11.69
CA PHE A 232 -0.33 -13.56 10.76
C PHE A 232 0.73 -14.61 10.44
N MET A 233 1.95 -14.17 10.12
CA MET A 233 3.04 -15.07 9.80
C MET A 233 3.53 -15.87 10.99
N ALA A 234 3.59 -15.27 12.18
CA ALA A 234 3.88 -15.98 13.42
C ALA A 234 2.82 -17.05 13.70
N ALA A 235 1.53 -16.74 13.53
CA ALA A 235 0.46 -17.70 13.71
C ALA A 235 0.54 -18.87 12.70
N ASN A 236 0.87 -18.59 11.44
CA ASN A 236 1.12 -19.63 10.44
C ASN A 236 2.35 -20.48 10.76
N ALA A 237 3.43 -19.86 11.26
CA ALA A 237 4.65 -20.56 11.66
C ALA A 237 4.38 -21.51 12.84
N ILE A 238 3.65 -21.02 13.85
CA ILE A 238 3.22 -21.82 15.01
C ILE A 238 2.29 -22.95 14.54
N ALA A 239 1.30 -22.66 13.69
CA ALA A 239 0.44 -23.69 13.13
C ALA A 239 1.27 -24.78 12.42
N SER A 240 2.25 -24.38 11.62
CA SER A 240 3.17 -25.30 10.95
C SER A 240 3.96 -26.17 11.92
N SER A 241 4.47 -25.60 13.02
CA SER A 241 5.29 -26.35 13.99
C SER A 241 4.49 -27.37 14.78
N ILE A 242 3.22 -27.09 15.09
CA ILE A 242 2.32 -28.03 15.78
C ILE A 242 1.65 -29.05 14.86
N ARG A 243 1.94 -29.03 13.55
CA ARG A 243 1.30 -29.91 12.57
C ARG A 243 1.41 -31.40 12.92
N ASN A 244 2.55 -31.82 13.47
CA ASN A 244 2.79 -33.22 13.84
C ASN A 244 1.96 -33.70 15.04
N ILE A 245 1.31 -32.80 15.77
CA ILE A 245 0.45 -33.11 16.91
C ILE A 245 -0.95 -33.56 16.45
N PHE A 246 -1.38 -33.12 15.26
CA PHE A 246 -2.72 -33.45 14.76
C PHE A 246 -2.76 -34.87 14.18
N PRO A 247 -3.72 -35.72 14.60
CA PRO A 247 -3.82 -37.10 14.12
C PRO A 247 -4.30 -37.20 12.67
N THR A 248 -4.97 -36.16 12.15
CA THR A 248 -5.50 -36.12 10.79
C THR A 248 -5.18 -34.79 10.09
N ASP A 249 -4.91 -34.85 8.79
CA ASP A 249 -4.65 -33.66 7.96
C ASP A 249 -5.87 -32.71 7.90
N THR A 250 -7.08 -33.26 8.07
CA THR A 250 -8.33 -32.47 8.11
C THR A 250 -8.43 -31.59 9.35
N ALA A 251 -8.10 -32.13 10.54
CA ALA A 251 -8.11 -31.35 11.78
C ALA A 251 -7.11 -30.18 11.71
N PHE A 252 -5.92 -30.43 11.17
CA PHE A 252 -4.91 -29.40 10.95
C PHE A 252 -5.39 -28.29 9.98
N ARG A 253 -6.07 -28.66 8.89
CA ARG A 253 -6.61 -27.70 7.91
C ARG A 253 -7.73 -26.83 8.49
N VAL A 254 -8.59 -27.40 9.35
CA VAL A 254 -9.65 -26.64 10.05
C VAL A 254 -9.03 -25.63 11.02
N TYR A 255 -8.00 -26.04 11.77
CA TYR A 255 -7.26 -25.14 12.64
C TYR A 255 -6.61 -23.98 11.85
N LEU A 256 -5.94 -24.29 10.74
CA LEU A 256 -5.42 -23.26 9.84
C LEU A 256 -6.51 -22.31 9.34
N ALA A 257 -7.65 -22.85 8.88
CA ALA A 257 -8.75 -22.01 8.40
C ALA A 257 -9.22 -21.01 9.47
N ALA A 258 -9.30 -21.42 10.74
CA ALA A 258 -9.66 -20.53 11.84
C ALA A 258 -8.63 -19.38 12.02
N VAL A 259 -7.33 -19.68 11.93
CA VAL A 259 -6.24 -18.68 12.00
C VAL A 259 -6.29 -17.68 10.82
N TYR A 260 -6.63 -18.15 9.63
CA TYR A 260 -6.79 -17.30 8.45
C TYR A 260 -8.01 -16.37 8.59
N VAL A 261 -9.14 -16.89 9.07
CA VAL A 261 -10.37 -16.09 9.26
C VAL A 261 -10.13 -14.96 10.28
N SER A 262 -9.47 -15.25 11.41
CA SER A 262 -9.16 -14.21 12.40
C SER A 262 -8.30 -13.09 11.82
N THR A 263 -7.38 -13.41 10.91
CA THR A 263 -6.49 -12.42 10.29
C THR A 263 -7.21 -11.57 9.24
N LEU A 264 -8.11 -12.16 8.44
CA LEU A 264 -8.85 -11.42 7.42
C LEU A 264 -9.80 -10.37 8.02
N SER A 265 -10.32 -10.61 9.23
CA SER A 265 -11.09 -9.61 9.98
C SER A 265 -10.25 -8.35 10.28
N PHE A 266 -8.94 -8.47 10.52
CA PHE A 266 -8.04 -7.32 10.69
C PHE A 266 -7.82 -6.56 9.38
N CYS A 267 -7.83 -7.24 8.23
CA CYS A 267 -7.70 -6.57 6.94
C CYS A 267 -8.92 -5.65 6.63
N SER A 268 -10.11 -6.02 7.11
CA SER A 268 -11.29 -5.14 7.03
C SER A 268 -11.14 -3.88 7.89
N TYR A 269 -10.35 -3.93 8.97
CA TYR A 269 -10.05 -2.77 9.82
C TYR A 269 -9.16 -1.73 9.09
N SER A 270 -8.29 -2.18 8.18
CA SER A 270 -7.47 -1.30 7.33
C SER A 270 -8.30 -0.36 6.47
N LYS A 271 -9.54 -0.72 6.13
CA LYS A 271 -10.47 0.11 5.38
C LYS A 271 -10.79 1.44 6.08
N SER A 272 -11.01 1.39 7.40
CA SER A 272 -11.23 2.59 8.21
C SER A 272 -9.98 3.49 8.24
N PHE A 273 -8.81 2.87 8.15
CA PHE A 273 -7.55 3.58 8.06
C PHE A 273 -7.35 4.25 6.69
N GLN A 274 -7.74 3.60 5.60
CA GLN A 274 -7.66 4.15 4.24
C GLN A 274 -8.62 5.34 4.03
N GLU A 275 -9.81 5.30 4.64
CA GLU A 275 -10.71 6.47 4.71
C GLU A 275 -10.02 7.66 5.38
N THR A 276 -9.28 7.41 6.46
CA THR A 276 -8.50 8.43 7.19
C THR A 276 -7.39 9.03 6.32
N GLN A 277 -6.70 8.21 5.51
CA GLN A 277 -5.71 8.74 4.55
C GLN A 277 -6.36 9.61 3.46
N SER A 278 -7.52 9.21 2.93
CA SER A 278 -8.18 9.97 1.87
C SER A 278 -8.70 11.35 2.34
N LEU A 279 -9.12 11.44 3.62
CA LEU A 279 -9.41 12.73 4.24
C LEU A 279 -8.14 13.59 4.36
N PHE A 280 -6.99 12.94 4.59
CA PHE A 280 -5.73 13.64 4.72
C PHE A 280 -5.19 14.19 3.39
N THR A 281 -5.29 13.42 2.29
CA THR A 281 -4.94 13.91 0.95
C THR A 281 -5.84 15.06 0.53
N GLN A 282 -7.14 14.97 0.85
CA GLN A 282 -8.09 16.06 0.64
C GLN A 282 -7.73 17.31 1.47
N CYS A 283 -7.34 17.16 2.73
CA CYS A 283 -6.83 18.24 3.56
C CYS A 283 -5.55 18.86 3.01
N LYS A 284 -4.61 18.07 2.49
CA LYS A 284 -3.38 18.55 1.86
C LYS A 284 -3.68 19.38 0.62
N GLN A 285 -4.56 18.90 -0.27
CA GLN A 285 -4.99 19.66 -1.44
C GLN A 285 -5.69 20.96 -1.06
N LYS A 286 -6.58 20.92 -0.07
CA LYS A 286 -7.28 22.12 0.43
C LYS A 286 -6.31 23.14 1.06
N SER A 287 -5.29 22.67 1.78
CA SER A 287 -4.24 23.53 2.33
C SER A 287 -3.39 24.17 1.22
N LYS A 288 -3.00 23.40 0.20
CA LYS A 288 -2.26 23.91 -0.96
C LYS A 288 -3.08 24.96 -1.71
N ALA A 289 -4.36 24.70 -1.97
CA ALA A 289 -5.26 25.65 -2.62
C ALA A 289 -5.41 26.95 -1.81
N ARG A 290 -5.55 26.85 -0.48
CA ARG A 290 -5.63 28.02 0.41
C ARG A 290 -4.33 28.81 0.46
N PHE A 291 -3.17 28.14 0.42
CA PHE A 291 -1.88 28.82 0.35
C PHE A 291 -1.70 29.57 -0.98
N LEU A 292 -2.04 28.94 -2.09
CA LEU A 292 -2.00 29.54 -3.42
C LEU A 292 -2.96 30.73 -3.55
N SER A 293 -4.15 30.66 -2.94
CA SER A 293 -5.08 31.79 -2.92
C SER A 293 -4.52 32.97 -2.12
N HIS A 294 -3.87 32.72 -0.97
CA HIS A 294 -3.18 33.77 -0.20
C HIS A 294 -2.04 34.43 -0.97
N LEU A 295 -1.23 33.66 -1.71
CA LEU A 295 -0.17 34.19 -2.57
C LEU A 295 -0.75 35.04 -3.70
N SER A 296 -1.80 34.56 -4.37
CA SER A 296 -2.52 35.33 -5.41
C SER A 296 -3.08 36.65 -4.86
N SER A 297 -3.67 36.63 -3.66
CA SER A 297 -4.17 37.84 -3.00
C SER A 297 -3.06 38.80 -2.59
N ARG A 298 -1.90 38.31 -2.13
CA ARG A 298 -0.74 39.18 -1.83
C ARG A 298 -0.16 39.80 -3.09
N LYS A 299 -0.03 39.03 -4.18
CA LYS A 299 0.45 39.54 -5.46
C LYS A 299 -0.45 40.67 -5.98
N ARG A 300 -1.77 40.46 -5.99
CA ARG A 300 -2.74 41.50 -6.37
C ARG A 300 -2.68 42.75 -5.49
N ARG A 301 -2.41 42.58 -4.19
CA ARG A 301 -2.29 43.71 -3.26
C ARG A 301 -1.02 44.54 -3.52
N MET A 302 0.08 43.92 -3.97
CA MET A 302 1.29 44.63 -4.38
C MET A 302 1.10 45.37 -5.70
N GLU A 303 0.33 44.82 -6.64
CA GLU A 303 0.02 45.46 -7.93
C GLU A 303 -0.99 46.64 -7.81
N MET A 304 -1.82 46.67 -6.77
CA MET A 304 -2.81 47.74 -6.53
C MET A 304 -2.28 48.91 -5.70
N THR A 305 -1.05 48.83 -5.19
CA THR A 305 -0.39 50.02 -4.63
C THR A 305 0.00 50.91 -5.81
N PRO A 306 -0.66 52.06 -6.03
CA PRO A 306 -0.21 52.98 -7.07
C PRO A 306 1.26 53.33 -6.77
N PRO A 307 2.11 53.51 -7.79
CA PRO A 307 3.46 54.01 -7.58
C PRO A 307 3.33 55.31 -6.81
N SER A 308 3.65 55.26 -5.50
CA SER A 308 3.73 56.45 -4.67
C SER A 308 4.64 57.39 -5.43
N ALA A 309 4.10 58.56 -5.77
CA ALA A 309 4.89 59.66 -6.30
C ALA A 309 6.17 59.74 -5.47
N TYR A 310 7.31 59.74 -6.17
CA TYR A 310 8.62 60.02 -5.59
C TYR A 310 8.50 61.34 -4.82
N LEU A 311 8.27 61.26 -3.52
CA LEU A 311 8.52 62.39 -2.64
C LEU A 311 10.04 62.52 -2.58
N PRO A 312 10.60 63.70 -2.91
CA PRO A 312 12.03 63.90 -2.88
C PRO A 312 12.56 63.60 -1.48
N VAL A 313 13.59 62.76 -1.43
CA VAL A 313 14.37 62.50 -0.22
C VAL A 313 14.95 63.84 0.24
N PRO A 314 14.63 64.32 1.45
CA PRO A 314 15.28 65.51 1.98
C PRO A 314 16.74 65.14 2.27
N THR A 315 17.64 65.66 1.45
CA THR A 315 19.07 65.74 1.72
C THR A 315 19.29 66.80 2.80
N ASN A 316 19.12 66.44 4.06
CA ASN A 316 19.76 67.16 5.16
C ASN A 316 20.64 66.15 5.91
N ALA A 317 21.91 66.14 5.49
CA ALA A 317 23.00 65.94 6.42
C ALA A 317 22.92 67.08 7.44
N ASP A 318 22.91 66.74 8.73
CA ASP A 318 23.81 67.31 9.74
C ASP A 318 23.39 66.86 11.14
N ASP A 319 24.40 66.54 11.94
CA ASP A 319 24.45 66.46 13.40
C ASP A 319 23.62 65.40 14.14
N CYS A 320 24.33 64.34 14.59
CA CYS A 320 24.21 63.80 15.95
C CYS A 320 25.45 62.93 16.28
N LEU A 321 26.60 63.59 16.46
CA LEU A 321 27.69 63.07 17.29
C LEU A 321 27.36 63.44 18.74
N GLY A 322 26.91 62.47 19.53
CA GLY A 322 26.77 62.59 20.98
C GLY A 322 27.42 61.38 21.67
N PRO A 323 28.24 61.58 22.72
CA PRO A 323 28.94 60.50 23.39
C PRO A 323 28.00 59.77 24.35
N CYS A 324 27.96 58.44 24.26
CA CYS A 324 27.41 57.61 25.33
C CYS A 324 28.44 57.56 26.47
N THR A 325 28.03 58.04 27.64
CA THR A 325 28.70 57.81 28.93
C THR A 325 28.13 56.57 29.61
#